data_AF-A0A3N5H645-F1
#
_entry.id   AF-A0A3N5H645-F1
#
_cell.length_a   1.000
_cell.length_b   1.000
_cell.length_c   1.000
_cell.angle_alpha   90.00
_cell.angle_beta   90.00
_cell.angle_gamma   90.00
#
_symmetry.space_group_name_H-M   'P 1'
#
loop_
_entity.id
_entity.type
_entity.pdbx_description
1 polymer ?
#
loop_
_entity_poly.entity_id
_entity_poly.type
_entity_poly.pdbx_seq_one_letter_code
_entity_poly.pdbx_strand_id
1 'polypeptide(L)' 'MNLIERYTTEVGKHLPRKMRADIETEIRSTLEDMLEERSQQAGHPADDAMVKDLLKEYGAPDKVAATYLPERYL' A
#
# COMPACT_ATOMS: atom_id res chain seq x y z
N MET A 1 -2.03 -0.04 -15.67
CA MET A 1 -2.01 0.45 -14.27
C MET A 1 -1.43 -0.64 -13.42
N ASN A 2 -0.38 -0.31 -12.66
CA ASN A 2 0.26 -1.21 -11.71
C ASN A 2 -0.70 -1.48 -10.53
N LEU A 3 -0.73 -2.71 -10.00
CA LEU A 3 -1.61 -3.09 -8.87
C LEU A 3 -1.30 -2.27 -7.60
N ILE A 4 -0.03 -1.93 -7.37
CA ILE A 4 0.40 -1.06 -6.26
C ILE A 4 -0.17 0.34 -6.42
N GLU A 5 -0.10 0.93 -7.62
CA GLU A 5 -0.69 2.26 -7.89
C GLU A 5 -2.20 2.28 -7.66
N ARG A 6 -2.89 1.22 -8.09
CA ARG A 6 -4.32 1.08 -7.86
C ARG A 6 -4.61 1.00 -6.36
N TYR A 7 -3.87 0.16 -5.64
CA TYR A 7 -4.03 -0.01 -4.20
C TYR A 7 -3.79 1.31 -3.44
N THR A 8 -2.69 2.02 -3.71
CA THR A 8 -2.37 3.28 -3.03
C THR A 8 -3.43 4.34 -3.30
N THR A 9 -3.90 4.44 -4.55
CA THR A 9 -5.02 5.34 -4.91
C THR A 9 -6.30 4.99 -4.13
N GLU A 10 -6.62 3.70 -3.97
CA GLU A 10 -7.78 3.29 -3.16
C GLU A 10 -7.59 3.67 -1.68
N VAL A 11 -6.40 3.50 -1.09
CA VAL A 11 -6.12 3.97 0.29
C VAL A 11 -6.36 5.47 0.38
N GLY A 12 -5.82 6.24 -0.58
CA GLY A 12 -5.99 7.68 -0.66
C GLY A 12 -7.44 8.14 -0.68
N LYS A 13 -8.35 7.38 -1.29
CA LYS A 13 -9.79 7.71 -1.32
C LYS A 13 -10.42 7.81 0.06
N HIS A 14 -9.86 7.12 1.06
CA HIS A 14 -10.33 7.13 2.44
C HIS A 14 -9.68 8.23 3.30
N LEU A 15 -8.71 8.97 2.75
CA LEU A 15 -7.95 9.99 3.47
C LEU A 15 -8.45 11.42 3.18
N PRO A 16 -8.30 12.36 4.14
CA PRO A 16 -8.47 13.78 3.90
C PRO A 16 -7.56 14.25 2.75
N ARG A 17 -8.12 15.04 1.82
CA ARG A 17 -7.42 15.51 0.61
C ARG A 17 -6.04 16.11 0.88
N LYS A 18 -5.86 16.80 2.02
CA LYS A 18 -4.60 17.46 2.40
C LYS A 18 -3.44 16.51 2.70
N MET A 19 -3.69 15.24 3.00
CA MET A 19 -2.67 14.25 3.37
C MET A 19 -2.57 13.10 2.36
N ARG A 20 -3.48 13.06 1.37
CA ARG A 20 -3.59 11.96 0.41
C ARG A 20 -2.29 11.71 -0.36
N ALA A 21 -1.74 12.74 -0.99
CA ALA A 21 -0.58 12.58 -1.89
C ALA A 21 0.68 12.10 -1.15
N ASP A 22 0.90 12.63 0.06
CA ASP A 22 2.05 12.26 0.88
C ASP A 22 1.92 10.79 1.33
N ILE A 23 0.76 10.39 1.84
CA ILE A 23 0.52 9.01 2.30
C ILE A 23 0.50 8.01 1.14
N GLU A 24 -0.09 8.36 -0.01
CA GLU A 24 -0.03 7.53 -1.22
C GLU A 24 1.42 7.26 -1.67
N THR A 25 2.28 8.29 -1.57
CA THR A 25 3.70 8.18 -1.91
C THR A 25 4.44 7.31 -0.91
N GLU A 26 4.20 7.50 0.38
CA GLU A 26 4.79 6.70 1.47
C GLU A 26 4.44 5.21 1.33
N ILE A 27 3.15 4.89 1.17
CA ILE A 27 2.69 3.51 1.04
C ILE A 27 3.24 2.86 -0.23
N ARG A 28 3.29 3.60 -1.34
CA ARG A 28 3.88 3.09 -2.58
C ARG A 28 5.34 2.71 -2.37
N SER A 29 6.16 3.61 -1.81
CA SER A 29 7.58 3.35 -1.55
C SER A 29 7.75 2.13 -0.67
N THR A 30 6.97 2.03 0.41
CA THR A 30 7.02 0.90 1.34
C THR A 30 6.68 -0.42 0.64
N LEU A 31 5.63 -0.45 -0.18
CA LEU A 31 5.24 -1.65 -0.92
C LEU A 31 6.26 -2.04 -2.00
N GLU A 32 6.89 -1.07 -2.66
CA GLU A 32 7.96 -1.30 -3.62
C GLU A 32 9.19 -1.94 -2.95
N ASP A 33 9.62 -1.42 -1.80
CA ASP A 33 10.72 -1.98 -1.01
C ASP A 33 10.40 -3.41 -0.54
N MET A 34 9.20 -3.65 0.00
CA MET A 34 8.76 -5.00 0.42
C MET A 34 8.70 -5.99 -0.75
N LEU A 35 8.28 -5.53 -1.93
CA LEU A 35 8.19 -6.37 -3.12
C LEU A 35 9.59 -6.73 -3.64
N GLU A 36 10.52 -5.77 -3.61
CA GLU A 36 11.92 -6.00 -3.98
C GLU A 36 12.55 -7.06 -3.07
N GLU A 37 12.38 -6.94 -1.75
CA GLU A 37 12.87 -7.93 -0.79
C GLU A 37 12.31 -9.34 -1.08
N ARG A 38 11.01 -9.47 -1.34
CA ARG A 38 10.39 -10.76 -1.70
C ARG A 38 10.94 -11.33 -3.00
N SER A 39 11.15 -10.48 -4.00
CA SER A 39 11.71 -10.88 -5.28
C SER A 39 13.14 -11.40 -5.12
N GLN A 40 13.97 -10.70 -4.33
CA GLN A 40 15.32 -11.14 -4.02
C GLN A 40 15.34 -12.48 -3.26
N GLN A 41 14.45 -12.66 -2.27
CA GLN A 41 14.33 -13.90 -1.51
C GLN A 41 13.84 -15.08 -2.35
N ALA A 42 12.91 -14.84 -3.28
CA ALA A 42 12.38 -15.86 -4.18
C ALA A 42 13.35 -16.21 -5.33
N GLY A 43 14.37 -15.38 -5.58
CA GLY A 43 15.35 -15.58 -6.64
C GLY A 43 14.80 -15.36 -8.05
N HIS A 44 13.67 -14.66 -8.19
CA HIS A 44 13.07 -14.31 -9.48
C HIS A 44 12.40 -12.94 -9.44
N PRO A 45 12.22 -12.27 -10.59
CA PRO A 45 11.52 -10.99 -10.66
C PRO A 45 10.12 -11.06 -10.05
N ALA A 46 9.68 -9.97 -9.43
CA ALA A 46 8.33 -9.83 -8.91
C ALA A 46 7.28 -10.12 -10.00
N ASP A 47 6.31 -10.96 -9.67
CA ASP A 47 5.20 -11.29 -10.54
C ASP A 47 3.85 -10.85 -9.92
N ASP A 48 2.80 -10.96 -10.71
CA ASP A 48 1.45 -10.56 -10.29
C ASP A 48 0.95 -11.33 -9.07
N ALA A 49 1.41 -12.56 -8.84
CA ALA A 49 1.01 -13.37 -7.69
C ALA A 49 1.64 -12.80 -6.41
N MET A 50 2.95 -12.53 -6.45
CA MET A 50 3.70 -11.92 -5.36
C MET A 50 3.13 -10.56 -4.98
N VAL A 51 2.77 -9.72 -5.96
CA VAL A 51 2.12 -8.42 -5.71
C VAL A 51 0.76 -8.61 -5.05
N LYS A 52 -0.08 -9.53 -5.55
CA LYS A 52 -1.41 -9.78 -4.96
C LYS A 52 -1.31 -10.28 -3.52
N ASP A 53 -0.37 -11.17 -3.24
CA ASP A 53 -0.21 -11.72 -1.90
C ASP A 53 0.37 -10.68 -0.94
N LEU A 54 1.36 -9.89 -1.38
CA LEU A 54 1.84 -8.72 -0.64
C LEU A 54 0.70 -7.76 -0.27
N LEU A 55 -0.14 -7.38 -1.24
CA LEU A 55 -1.26 -6.45 -0.99
C LEU A 55 -2.31 -7.02 -0.04
N LYS A 56 -2.61 -8.33 -0.13
CA LYS A 56 -3.52 -9.00 0.82
C LYS A 56 -2.97 -8.99 2.24
N GLU A 57 -1.67 -9.26 2.39
CA GLU A 57 -0.99 -9.27 3.68
C GLU A 57 -0.88 -7.88 4.30
N TYR A 58 -0.64 -6.85 3.47
CA TYR A 58 -0.53 -5.47 3.92
C TYR A 58 -1.86 -4.92 4.45
N GLY A 59 -2.98 -5.34 3.86
CA GLY A 59 -4.32 -5.13 4.41
C GLY A 59 -5.30 -4.48 3.44
N ALA A 60 -6.55 -4.33 3.89
CA ALA A 60 -7.57 -3.65 3.10
C ALA A 60 -7.33 -2.12 3.07
N PRO A 61 -7.58 -1.44 1.93
CA PRO A 61 -7.27 -0.01 1.79
C PRO A 61 -7.90 0.90 2.85
N ASP A 62 -9.13 0.60 3.29
CA ASP A 62 -9.84 1.34 4.34
C ASP A 62 -9.19 1.16 5.72
N LYS A 63 -8.69 -0.06 6.00
CA LYS A 63 -8.01 -0.37 7.26
C LYS A 63 -6.65 0.30 7.34
N VAL A 64 -5.89 0.28 6.24
CA VAL A 64 -4.62 1.00 6.16
C VAL A 64 -4.86 2.50 6.25
N ALA A 65 -5.84 3.06 5.55
CA ALA A 65 -6.15 4.49 5.69
C ALA A 65 -6.48 4.89 7.13
N ALA A 66 -7.20 4.04 7.86
CA ALA A 66 -7.58 4.30 9.25
C ALA A 66 -6.38 4.46 10.20
N THR A 67 -5.21 3.85 9.91
CA THR A 67 -4.00 4.00 10.75
C THR A 67 -3.39 5.39 10.67
N TYR A 68 -3.70 6.15 9.62
CA TYR A 68 -3.25 7.54 9.43
C TYR A 68 -4.25 8.57 9.94
N LEU A 69 -5.45 8.15 10.35
CA LEU A 69 -6.45 9.04 10.88
C LEU A 69 -6.24 9.20 12.40
N PRO A 70 -6.39 10.43 12.94
CA PRO A 70 -6.33 10.62 14.39
C PRO A 70 -7.42 9.80 15.08
N GLU A 71 -7.10 9.24 16.26
CA GLU A 71 -8.10 8.60 17.10
C GLU A 71 -9.25 9.58 17.35
N ARG A 72 -10.47 9.21 16.95
CA ARG A 72 -11.67 9.93 17.37
C ARG A 72 -11.92 9.58 18.82
N TYR A 73 -11.43 10.43 19.72
CA TYR A 73 -12.00 10.49 21.07
C TYR A 73 -13.45 10.96 20.94
N LEU A 74 -14.39 10.09 21.32
CA LEU A 74 -15.82 10.39 21.45
C LEU A 74 -16.12 10.98 22.82
#